data_AF-A0A9W6UG08-F1
#
_entry.id   AF-A0A9W6UG08-F1
#
_cell.length_a   1.000
_cell.length_b   1.000
_cell.length_c   1.000
_cell.angle_alpha   90.00
_cell.angle_beta   90.00
_cell.angle_gamma   90.00
#
_symmetry.space_group_name_H-M   'P 1'
#
loop_
_entity.id
_entity.type
_entity.pdbx_description
1 polymer ?
#
loop_
_entity_poly.entity_id
_entity_poly.type
_entity_poly.pdbx_seq_one_letter_code
_entity_poly.pdbx_strand_id
1 'polypeptide(L)' 'MVEREVPRLRALRTDYDKARAALMQGIREELEARGGQGLNVIARSVDWSPQYIGKIRDGKVGD' A
#
# COMPACT_ATOMS: atom_id res chain seq x y z
N MET A 1 6.19 -32.90 -15.76
CA MET A 1 5.25 -31.77 -15.90
C MET A 1 5.63 -30.74 -14.88
N VAL A 2 5.99 -29.52 -15.29
CA VAL A 2 6.19 -28.41 -14.34
C VAL A 2 4.80 -27.91 -14.00
N GLU A 3 4.36 -28.08 -12.76
CA GLU A 3 3.15 -27.39 -12.28
C GLU A 3 3.40 -25.89 -12.41
N ARG A 4 2.77 -25.28 -13.43
CA ARG A 4 3.10 -23.91 -13.84
C ARG A 4 2.61 -22.87 -12.84
N GLU A 5 1.48 -23.12 -12.17
CA GLU A 5 0.89 -22.23 -11.17
C GLU A 5 -0.28 -22.94 -10.48
N VAL A 6 -0.55 -22.59 -9.22
CA VAL A 6 -1.78 -22.99 -8.51
C VAL A 6 -2.85 -21.91 -8.74
N PRO A 7 -3.90 -22.15 -9.54
CA PRO A 7 -4.83 -21.08 -9.97
C PRO A 7 -5.49 -20.32 -8.82
N ARG A 8 -5.84 -21.02 -7.73
CA ARG A 8 -6.42 -20.41 -6.53
C ARG A 8 -5.48 -19.40 -5.88
N LEU A 9 -4.18 -19.73 -5.78
CA LEU A 9 -3.19 -18.82 -5.21
C LEU A 9 -2.94 -17.63 -6.14
N ARG A 10 -2.99 -17.83 -7.47
CA ARG A 10 -2.89 -16.74 -8.44
C ARG A 10 -4.04 -15.74 -8.30
N ALA A 11 -5.27 -16.22 -8.16
CA ALA A 11 -6.44 -15.36 -7.94
C ALA A 11 -6.32 -14.57 -6.62
N LEU A 12 -5.99 -15.24 -5.51
CA LEU A 12 -5.77 -14.57 -4.22
C LEU A 12 -4.67 -13.51 -4.29
N ARG A 13 -3.61 -13.77 -5.06
CA ARG A 13 -2.53 -12.79 -5.26
C ARG A 13 -3.02 -11.58 -6.03
N THR A 14 -3.81 -11.77 -7.09
CA THR A 14 -4.42 -10.66 -7.83
C THR A 14 -5.32 -9.81 -6.96
N ASP A 15 -6.14 -10.42 -6.10
CA ASP A 15 -7.02 -9.67 -5.20
C ASP A 15 -6.22 -8.91 -4.14
N TYR A 16 -5.16 -9.53 -3.60
CA TYR A 16 -4.21 -8.84 -2.72
C TYR A 16 -3.54 -7.65 -3.40
N ASP A 17 -3.05 -7.80 -4.63
CA ASP A 17 -2.37 -6.71 -5.35
C ASP A 17 -3.34 -5.55 -5.63
N LYS A 18 -4.61 -5.83 -5.95
CA LYS A 18 -5.66 -4.81 -6.09
C LYS A 18 -5.94 -4.07 -4.78
N ALA A 19 -6.13 -4.82 -3.68
CA ALA A 19 -6.37 -4.23 -2.37
C ALA A 19 -5.18 -3.37 -1.91
N ARG A 20 -3.95 -3.85 -2.15
CA ARG A 20 -2.72 -3.11 -1.87
C ARG A 20 -2.63 -1.83 -2.69
N ALA A 21 -2.97 -1.87 -3.98
CA ALA A 21 -2.97 -0.69 -4.83
C ALA A 21 -3.98 0.37 -4.33
N ALA A 22 -5.20 -0.06 -3.99
CA ALA A 22 -6.22 0.81 -3.42
C ALA A 22 -5.78 1.44 -2.08
N LEU A 23 -5.15 0.65 -1.19
CA LEU A 23 -4.60 1.16 0.07
C LEU A 23 -3.50 2.21 -0.16
N MET A 24 -2.59 1.96 -1.10
CA MET A 24 -1.52 2.91 -1.43
C MET A 24 -2.08 4.22 -2.00
N GLN A 25 -3.11 4.14 -2.84
CA GLN A 25 -3.80 5.32 -3.35
C GLN A 25 -4.46 6.11 -2.22
N GLY A 26 -5.24 5.46 -1.35
CA GLY A 26 -5.90 6.14 -0.23
C GLY A 26 -4.91 6.81 0.74
N ILE A 27 -3.74 6.19 0.98
CA ILE A 27 -2.66 6.81 1.77
C ILE A 27 -2.14 8.08 1.09
N ARG A 28 -1.95 8.07 -0.23
CA ARG A 28 -1.48 9.24 -0.99
C ARG A 28 -2.52 10.37 -0.96
N GLU A 29 -3.80 10.06 -1.14
CA GLU A 29 -4.90 11.03 -1.05
C GLU A 29 -4.98 11.68 0.35
N GLU A 30 -4.86 10.89 1.42
CA GLU A 30 -4.80 11.42 2.80
C GLU A 30 -3.57 12.30 3.04
N LEU A 31 -2.41 11.92 2.49
CA LEU A 31 -1.20 12.72 2.57
C LEU A 31 -1.37 14.06 1.84
N GLU A 32 -1.97 14.04 0.65
CA GLU A 32 -2.25 15.24 -0.14
C GLU A 32 -3.24 16.17 0.58
N ALA A 33 -4.37 15.63 1.04
CA ALA A 33 -5.39 16.37 1.76
C ALA A 33 -4.87 17.06 3.05
N ARG A 34 -3.85 16.46 3.68
CA ARG A 34 -3.20 16.98 4.89
C ARG A 34 -1.96 17.84 4.60
N GLY A 35 -1.64 18.12 3.34
CA GLY A 35 -0.42 18.86 2.97
C GLY A 35 0.87 18.18 3.42
N GLY A 36 0.90 16.84 3.44
CA GLY A 36 2.04 16.03 3.88
C GLY A 36 2.24 15.92 5.39
N GLN A 37 1.29 16.41 6.19
CA GLN A 37 1.29 16.31 7.66
C GLN A 37 0.52 15.07 8.16
N GLY A 38 0.68 14.73 9.45
CA GLY A 38 -0.12 13.66 10.08
C GLY A 38 0.37 12.23 9.84
N LEU A 39 1.65 12.04 9.51
CA LEU A 39 2.25 10.72 9.24
C LEU A 39 1.92 9.67 10.31
N ASN A 40 1.95 10.04 11.59
CA ASN A 40 1.67 9.12 12.71
C ASN A 40 0.22 8.62 12.72
N VAL A 41 -0.74 9.47 12.32
CA VAL A 41 -2.16 9.13 12.28
C VAL A 41 -2.42 8.14 11.14
N ILE A 42 -1.90 8.44 9.95
CA ILE A 42 -2.01 7.55 8.79
C ILE A 42 -1.34 6.21 9.09
N ALA A 43 -0.11 6.24 9.61
CA ALA A 43 0.66 5.06 9.99
C ALA A 43 -0.11 4.14 10.94
N ARG A 44 -0.69 4.71 12.01
CA ARG A 44 -1.52 3.96 12.97
C ARG A 44 -2.80 3.41 12.35
N SER A 45 -3.37 4.09 11.36
CA SER A 45 -4.62 3.67 10.72
C SER A 45 -4.44 2.49 9.77
N VAL A 46 -3.21 2.22 9.32
CA VAL A 46 -2.87 1.13 8.40
C VAL A 46 -1.84 0.17 8.99
N ASP A 47 -1.60 0.25 10.31
CA ASP A 47 -0.64 -0.56 11.08
C ASP A 47 0.80 -0.57 10.51
N TRP A 48 1.23 0.56 9.93
CA TRP A 48 2.58 0.73 9.37
C TRP A 48 3.41 1.71 10.18
N SER A 49 4.71 1.77 9.90
CA SER A 49 5.59 2.74 10.54
C SER A 49 5.45 4.14 9.90
N PRO A 50 5.54 5.23 10.69
CA PRO A 50 5.54 6.59 10.15
C PRO A 50 6.67 6.83 9.14
N GLN A 51 7.81 6.16 9.31
CA GLN A 51 8.93 6.20 8.37
C GLN A 51 8.54 5.63 7.01
N TYR A 52 7.73 4.56 6.98
CA TYR A 52 7.25 3.97 5.74
C TYR A 52 6.24 4.89 5.03
N ILE A 53 5.31 5.50 5.78
CA ILE A 53 4.40 6.53 5.23
C ILE A 53 5.18 7.72 4.68
N GLY A 54 6.24 8.16 5.37
CA GLY A 54 7.13 9.21 4.88
C GLY A 54 7.81 8.85 3.56
N LYS A 55 8.21 7.59 3.35
CA LYS A 55 8.75 7.14 2.08
C LYS A 55 7.71 7.14 0.95
N ILE A 56 6.44 6.83 1.25
CA ILE A 56 5.34 6.92 0.28
C ILE A 56 5.10 8.38 -0.13
N ARG A 57 5.05 9.30 0.85
CA ARG A 57 4.96 10.74 0.61
C ARG A 57 6.10 11.26 -0.29
N ASP A 58 7.33 10.80 -0.02
CA ASP A 58 8.51 11.19 -0.77
C ASP A 58 8.60 10.51 -2.16
N GLY A 59 7.64 9.67 -2.55
CA GLY A 59 7.68 8.93 -3.82
C GLY A 59 8.76 7.86 -3.90
N LYS A 60 9.33 7.43 -2.77
CA LYS A 60 10.42 6.44 -2.71
C LYS A 60 9.92 5.00 -2.64
N VAL A 61 8.62 4.80 -2.41
CA VAL A 61 7.99 3.49 -2.23
C VAL A 61 6.55 3.53 -2.77
N GLY A 62 6.10 2.39 -3.31
CA GLY A 62 4.90 2.30 -4.11
C GLY A 62 5.33 2.43 -5.56
N ASP A 63 5.11 1.37 -6.33
CA ASP A 63 5.43 1.28 -7.76
C ASP A 63 5.02 2.55 -8.52
#